data_AF-A0A846BYC5-F1
#
_entry.id   AF-A0A846BYC5-F1
#
_cell.length_a   1.000
_cell.length_b   1.000
_cell.length_c   1.000
_cell.angle_alpha   90.00
_cell.angle_beta   90.00
_cell.angle_gamma   90.00
#
_symmetry.space_group_name_H-M   'P 1'
#
loop_
_entity.id
_entity.type
_entity.pdbx_description
1 polymer ?
#
loop_
_entity_poly.entity_id
_entity_poly.type
_entity_poly.pdbx_seq_one_letter_code
_entity_poly.pdbx_strand_id
1 'polypeptide(L)'
;MTKFSNSRSRQQLWHKGQSSGLVQKVQQLAIDDDQDCLWMQVKVAGSGASCHVGYRSCFYRCIPTGKNASESQEPIQLIFTETEKTFDPKTVYGDAPNPTQL
;
A
#
# COMPACT_ATOMS: atom_id res chain seq x y z
N MET A 1 -14.91 6.13 11.92
CA MET A 1 -15.18 5.70 10.54
C MET A 1 -14.08 4.75 10.08
N THR A 2 -14.43 3.66 9.42
CA THR A 2 -13.50 2.61 8.95
C THR A 2 -13.50 2.56 7.43
N LYS A 3 -12.36 2.24 6.81
CA LYS A 3 -12.18 2.31 5.36
C LYS A 3 -12.77 1.10 4.62
N PHE A 4 -13.63 1.37 3.65
CA PHE A 4 -14.04 0.44 2.60
C PHE A 4 -13.40 0.84 1.27
N SER A 5 -13.15 -0.13 0.40
CA SER A 5 -12.60 0.12 -0.94
C SER A 5 -13.32 -0.76 -1.95
N ASN A 6 -13.57 -0.23 -3.15
CA ASN A 6 -14.13 -1.03 -4.23
C ASN A 6 -13.03 -1.94 -4.80
N SER A 7 -13.18 -3.26 -4.64
CA SER A 7 -12.25 -4.23 -5.21
C SER A 7 -12.61 -4.46 -6.67
N ARG A 8 -11.82 -3.94 -7.61
CA ARG A 8 -12.05 -4.11 -9.05
C ARG A 8 -12.01 -5.57 -9.49
N SER A 9 -11.13 -6.39 -8.91
CA SER A 9 -11.04 -7.81 -9.24
C SER A 9 -12.21 -8.62 -8.70
N ARG A 10 -12.77 -8.22 -7.55
CA ARG A 10 -13.90 -8.92 -6.92
C ARG A 10 -15.27 -8.29 -7.22
N GLN A 11 -15.30 -7.16 -7.91
CA GLN A 11 -16.50 -6.39 -8.25
C GLN A 11 -17.42 -6.13 -7.03
N GLN A 12 -16.81 -5.85 -5.87
CA GLN A 12 -17.55 -5.66 -4.61
C GLN A 12 -16.85 -4.67 -3.67
N LEU A 13 -17.63 -4.06 -2.78
CA LEU A 13 -17.12 -3.30 -1.65
C LEU A 13 -16.38 -4.23 -0.69
N TRP A 14 -15.15 -3.86 -0.34
CA TRP A 14 -14.28 -4.63 0.54
C TRP A 14 -13.87 -3.81 1.75
N HIS A 15 -14.06 -4.37 2.94
CA HIS A 15 -13.60 -3.76 4.18
C HIS A 15 -12.10 -4.07 4.38
N LYS A 16 -11.25 -3.03 4.28
CA LYS A 16 -9.79 -3.22 4.35
C LYS A 16 -9.40 -3.75 5.72
N GLY A 17 -8.73 -4.90 5.73
CA GLY A 17 -8.28 -5.55 6.96
C GLY A 17 -9.29 -6.49 7.60
N GLN A 18 -10.47 -6.72 7.00
CA GLN A 18 -11.48 -7.63 7.57
C GLN A 18 -10.94 -9.05 7.82
N SER A 19 -10.12 -9.58 6.91
CA SER A 19 -9.53 -10.92 7.07
C SER A 19 -8.19 -10.92 7.81
N SER A 20 -7.43 -9.81 7.79
CA SER A 20 -6.06 -9.76 8.33
C SER A 20 -5.92 -8.99 9.64
N GLY A 21 -6.98 -8.39 10.16
CA GLY A 21 -6.94 -7.48 11.33
C GLY A 21 -6.26 -6.12 11.07
N LEU A 22 -5.70 -5.90 9.87
CA LEU A 22 -5.01 -4.67 9.45
C LEU A 22 -6.01 -3.59 9.03
N VAL A 23 -6.91 -3.26 9.96
CA VAL A 23 -8.01 -2.31 9.74
C VAL A 23 -7.47 -0.88 9.71
N GLN A 24 -8.00 -0.07 8.80
CA GLN A 24 -7.64 1.35 8.65
C GLN A 24 -8.77 2.23 9.21
N LYS A 25 -8.50 2.93 10.33
CA LYS A 25 -9.41 3.91 10.94
C LYS A 25 -9.14 5.28 10.34
N VAL A 26 -10.16 5.89 9.73
CA VAL A 26 -10.05 7.20 9.09
C VAL A 26 -9.90 8.29 10.14
N GLN A 27 -8.92 9.18 9.95
CA GLN A 27 -8.65 10.35 10.79
C GLN A 27 -9.01 11.65 10.08
N GLN A 28 -8.72 11.74 8.78
CA GLN A 28 -9.00 12.92 7.96
C GLN A 28 -9.33 12.50 6.53
N LEU A 29 -10.21 13.27 5.88
CA LEU A 29 -10.52 13.21 4.45
C LEU A 29 -10.29 14.60 3.86
N ALA A 30 -9.59 14.67 2.74
CA ALA A 30 -9.53 15.84 1.87
C ALA A 30 -10.00 15.44 0.48
N ILE A 31 -10.58 16.41 -0.24
CA ILE A 31 -11.06 16.27 -1.62
C ILE A 31 -10.15 17.13 -2.49
N ASP A 32 -9.83 16.68 -3.70
CA ASP A 32 -9.13 17.50 -4.70
C ASP A 32 -10.02 18.61 -5.30
N ASP A 33 -9.46 19.40 -6.21
CA ASP A 33 -10.08 20.62 -6.72
C ASP A 33 -11.24 20.34 -7.69
N ASP A 34 -11.16 19.27 -8.48
CA ASP A 34 -12.21 18.82 -9.40
C ASP A 34 -13.14 17.73 -8.83
N GLN A 35 -12.88 17.29 -7.59
CA GLN A 35 -13.75 16.43 -6.78
C GLN A 35 -13.87 14.98 -7.28
N ASP A 36 -12.83 14.47 -7.95
CA ASP A 36 -12.78 13.07 -8.41
C ASP A 36 -11.87 12.17 -7.56
N CYS A 37 -11.09 12.75 -6.64
CA CYS A 37 -10.19 12.01 -5.75
C CYS A 37 -10.36 12.39 -4.27
N LEU A 38 -10.06 11.40 -3.41
CA LEU A 38 -10.02 11.56 -1.97
C LEU A 38 -8.63 11.24 -1.43
N TRP A 39 -8.04 12.18 -0.71
CA TRP A 39 -6.87 11.93 0.12
C TRP A 39 -7.31 11.58 1.55
N MET A 40 -6.86 10.43 2.05
CA MET A 40 -7.28 9.91 3.35
C MET A 40 -6.10 9.70 4.28
N GLN A 41 -6.11 10.38 5.43
CA GLN A 41 -5.21 10.06 6.54
C GLN A 41 -5.86 9.00 7.42
N VAL A 42 -5.14 7.90 7.69
CA VAL A 42 -5.66 6.76 8.45
C VAL A 42 -4.68 6.28 9.51
N LYS A 43 -5.20 5.80 10.64
CA LYS A 43 -4.46 5.00 11.62
C LYS A 43 -4.63 3.52 11.28
N VAL A 44 -3.51 2.81 11.10
CA VAL A 44 -3.50 1.37 10.80
C VAL A 44 -3.41 0.57 12.10
N ALA A 45 -4.29 -0.41 12.28
CA ALA A 45 -4.25 -1.34 13.41
C ALA A 45 -3.32 -2.54 13.15
N GLY A 46 -3.05 -3.34 14.19
CA GLY A 46 -2.22 -4.56 14.08
C GLY A 46 -0.74 -4.23 13.88
N SER A 47 -0.07 -4.94 12.96
CA SER A 47 1.36 -4.76 12.66
C SER A 47 1.70 -3.42 11.98
N GLY A 48 0.71 -2.55 11.75
CA GLY A 48 0.90 -1.27 11.08
C GLY A 48 1.03 -1.38 9.55
N ALA A 49 0.86 -2.58 9.02
CA ALA A 49 1.03 -2.89 7.61
C ALA A 49 -0.19 -2.56 6.75
N SER A 50 0.04 -1.98 5.58
CA SER A 50 -1.01 -1.77 4.57
C SER A 50 -0.82 -2.65 3.33
N CYS A 51 0.39 -3.16 3.12
CA CYS A 51 0.73 -3.99 1.98
C CYS A 51 0.53 -5.48 2.28
N HIS A 52 -0.03 -6.21 1.32
CA HIS A 52 -0.27 -7.65 1.42
C HIS A 52 1.05 -8.48 1.37
N VAL A 53 2.17 -7.92 0.86
CA VAL A 53 3.49 -8.58 0.87
C VAL A 53 4.28 -8.41 2.17
N GLY A 54 3.73 -7.70 3.17
CA GLY A 54 4.33 -7.57 4.50
C GLY A 54 4.89 -6.19 4.84
N TYR A 55 5.01 -5.29 3.86
CA TYR A 55 5.52 -3.93 4.08
C TYR A 55 4.49 -2.99 4.71
N ARG A 56 4.99 -1.94 5.37
CA ARG A 56 4.16 -0.90 5.97
C ARG A 56 3.36 -0.20 4.88
N SER A 57 4.04 0.20 3.81
CA SER A 57 3.46 0.83 2.63
C SER A 57 3.49 -0.08 1.40
N CYS A 58 2.55 0.09 0.48
CA CYS A 58 2.68 -0.49 -0.87
C CYS A 58 3.78 0.22 -1.67
N PHE A 59 4.13 1.46 -1.30
CA PHE A 59 5.13 2.30 -1.94
C PHE A 59 6.52 2.10 -1.29
N TYR A 60 6.93 0.85 -1.16
CA TYR A 60 8.23 0.46 -0.60
C TYR A 60 9.37 0.44 -1.65
N ARG A 61 9.08 0.90 -2.88
CA ARG A 61 10.00 0.97 -4.01
C ARG A 61 9.88 2.36 -4.64
N CYS A 62 11.00 2.98 -5.00
CA CYS A 62 11.04 4.29 -5.64
C CYS A 62 12.12 4.36 -6.73
N ILE A 63 11.94 5.32 -7.63
CA ILE A 63 12.93 5.70 -8.64
C ILE A 63 13.51 7.06 -8.21
N PRO A 64 14.84 7.20 -8.08
CA PRO A 64 15.47 8.48 -7.77
C PRO A 64 15.19 9.52 -8.84
N THR A 65 14.93 10.76 -8.44
CA THR A 65 14.73 11.90 -9.34
C THR A 65 15.77 12.99 -9.11
N GLY A 66 16.21 13.69 -10.15
CA GLY A 66 17.15 14.82 -10.07
C GLY A 66 18.26 14.75 -11.11
N LYS A 67 19.14 15.76 -11.14
CA LYS A 67 20.25 15.87 -12.13
C LYS A 67 21.12 14.62 -12.20
N ASN A 68 21.40 14.01 -11.04
CA ASN A 68 22.19 12.78 -10.94
C ASN A 68 21.49 11.55 -11.56
N ALA A 69 20.17 11.56 -11.76
CA ALA A 69 19.45 10.45 -12.39
C ALA A 69 19.39 10.58 -13.92
N SER A 70 19.46 11.81 -14.46
CA SER A 70 19.39 12.09 -15.90
C SER A 70 20.75 12.16 -16.59
N GLU A 71 21.82 12.44 -15.85
CA GLU A 71 23.19 12.59 -16.39
C GLU A 71 24.06 11.33 -16.23
N SER A 72 23.57 10.34 -15.47
CA SER A 72 24.25 9.06 -15.31
C SER A 72 24.03 8.18 -16.56
N GLN A 73 25.11 7.66 -17.16
CA GLN A 73 25.02 6.59 -18.18
C GLN A 73 24.62 5.24 -17.59
N GLU A 74 24.52 5.15 -16.26
CA GLU A 74 24.06 3.98 -15.54
C GLU A 74 22.54 3.76 -15.71
N PRO A 75 22.08 2.51 -15.80
CA PRO A 75 20.66 2.20 -15.87
C PRO A 75 19.93 2.71 -14.62
N ILE A 76 18.69 3.19 -14.80
CA ILE A 76 17.82 3.62 -13.71
C ILE A 76 17.62 2.44 -12.74
N GLN A 77 18.08 2.62 -11.50
CA GLN A 77 17.96 1.60 -10.46
C GLN A 77 16.73 1.83 -9.59
N LEU A 78 16.00 0.74 -9.33
CA LEU A 78 14.89 0.72 -8.40
C LEU A 78 15.43 0.64 -6.97
N ILE A 79 15.10 1.62 -6.13
CA ILE A 79 15.51 1.64 -4.72
C ILE A 79 14.36 1.15 -3.86
N PHE A 80 14.67 0.29 -2.89
CA PHE A 80 13.72 -0.14 -1.86
C PHE A 80 13.78 0.83 -0.68
N THR A 81 12.66 1.46 -0.36
CA THR A 81 12.54 2.44 0.74
C THR A 81 12.25 1.77 2.08
N GLU A 82 11.78 0.53 2.06
CA GLU A 82 11.60 -0.31 3.24
C GLU A 82 12.32 -1.65 3.00
N THR A 83 13.22 -2.04 3.91
CA THR A 83 13.98 -3.28 3.84
C THR A 83 13.34 -4.41 4.66
N GLU A 84 12.62 -4.07 5.72
CA GLU A 84 12.04 -5.02 6.66
C GLU A 84 10.52 -5.14 6.50
N LYS A 85 10.01 -6.36 6.64
CA LYS A 85 8.58 -6.63 6.66
C LYS A 85 8.03 -6.50 8.07
N THR A 86 6.91 -5.82 8.19
CA THR A 86 6.14 -5.67 9.42
C THR A 86 5.36 -6.93 9.82
N PHE A 87 5.13 -7.85 8.88
CA PHE A 87 4.57 -9.18 9.15
C PHE A 87 4.93 -10.18 8.04
N ASP A 88 4.82 -11.48 8.33
CA ASP A 88 4.97 -12.54 7.34
C ASP A 88 3.63 -12.82 6.62
N PRO A 89 3.53 -12.57 5.30
CA PRO A 89 2.34 -12.87 4.52
C PRO A 89 1.90 -14.33 4.57
N LYS A 90 2.83 -15.30 4.63
CA LYS A 90 2.49 -16.72 4.67
C LYS A 90 1.74 -17.06 5.95
N THR A 91 2.16 -16.48 7.07
CA THR A 91 1.51 -16.68 8.36
C THR A 91 0.11 -16.05 8.40
N VAL A 92 -0.11 -14.91 7.73
CA VAL A 92 -1.38 -14.17 7.78
C VAL A 92 -2.38 -14.61 6.70
N TYR A 93 -1.91 -15.01 5.52
CA TYR A 93 -2.75 -15.34 4.36
C TYR A 93 -2.65 -16.80 3.91
N GLY A 94 -1.74 -17.60 4.49
CA GLY A 94 -1.52 -18.99 4.07
C GLY A 94 -1.06 -19.08 2.61
N ASP A 95 -1.66 -20.03 1.89
CA ASP A 95 -1.41 -20.27 0.45
C ASP A 95 -2.31 -19.44 -0.47
N ALA A 96 -3.02 -18.44 0.07
CA ALA A 96 -3.86 -17.59 -0.76
C ALA A 96 -3.01 -16.93 -1.87
N PRO A 97 -3.48 -16.94 -3.13
CA PRO A 97 -2.71 -16.39 -4.24
C PRO A 97 -2.44 -14.91 -3.97
N ASN A 98 -1.19 -14.50 -4.15
CA ASN A 98 -0.81 -13.11 -4.01
C ASN A 98 -1.56 -12.30 -5.09
N PRO A 99 -2.43 -11.35 -4.71
CA PRO A 99 -3.19 -10.56 -5.68
C PRO A 99 -2.32 -9.58 -6.47
N THR A 100 -1.06 -9.39 -6.07
CA THR A 100 -0.12 -8.51 -6.76
C THR A 100 0.60 -9.27 -7.84
N GLN A 101 0.35 -8.83 -9.07
CA GLN A 101 1.17 -9.16 -10.21
C GLN A 101 2.45 -8.33 -10.07
N LEU A 102 3.59 -9.01 -9.93
CA LEU A 102 4.93 -8.40 -9.88
C LEU A 102 5.44 -8.14 -11.29
#